data_AF-A0A969JEA2-F1
#
_entry.id   AF-A0A969JEA2-F1
#
_cell.length_a   1.000
_cell.length_b   1.000
_cell.length_c   1.000
_cell.angle_alpha   90.00
_cell.angle_beta   90.00
_cell.angle_gamma   90.00
#
_symmetry.space_group_name_H-M   'P 1'
#
loop_
_entity.id
_entity.type
_entity.pdbx_description
1 polymer ?
#
loop_
_entity_poly.entity_id
_entity_poly.type
_entity_poly.pdbx_seq_one_letter_code
_entity_poly.pdbx_strand_id
1 'polypeptide(L)'
;MDFALPAGTTVRAPVDSTVLFQCDAGNYHRSIKLRASNGQIYSLLHVTAASVKSSYRAGERIGTVAADKPWNNCARSTGPHIHMALPAKPFVMGGYTFGNSIPTSVTSR
;
A
#
# COMPACT_ATOMS: atom_id res chain seq x y z
N MET A 1 2.79 7.57 3.05
CA MET A 1 3.31 8.09 1.77
C MET A 1 2.15 8.08 0.79
N ASP A 2 1.93 9.17 0.07
CA ASP A 2 0.80 9.30 -0.86
C ASP A 2 1.27 9.37 -2.30
N PHE A 3 0.63 8.59 -3.17
CA PHE A 3 0.83 8.61 -4.61
C PHE A 3 -0.43 9.16 -5.26
N ALA A 4 -0.36 10.39 -5.77
CA ALA A 4 -1.45 11.00 -6.52
C ALA A 4 -1.59 10.28 -7.87
N LEU A 5 -2.61 9.44 -7.97
CA LEU A 5 -2.90 8.60 -9.13
C LEU A 5 -4.39 8.74 -9.48
N PRO A 6 -4.76 8.75 -10.76
CA PRO A 6 -6.16 8.77 -11.15
C PRO A 6 -6.92 7.57 -10.59
N ALA A 7 -8.20 7.77 -10.26
CA ALA A 7 -9.10 6.67 -9.92
C ALA A 7 -9.12 5.61 -11.03
N GLY A 8 -9.24 4.34 -10.66
CA GLY A 8 -9.20 3.22 -11.61
C GLY A 8 -7.78 2.76 -11.98
N THR A 9 -6.72 3.50 -11.63
CA THR A 9 -5.33 3.05 -11.82
C THR A 9 -5.13 1.71 -11.11
N THR A 10 -4.48 0.75 -11.77
CA THR A 10 -4.30 -0.60 -11.20
C THR A 10 -3.34 -0.58 -10.03
N VAL A 11 -3.75 -1.17 -8.89
CA VAL A 11 -2.91 -1.37 -7.71
C VAL A 11 -2.41 -2.81 -7.71
N ARG A 12 -1.09 -2.98 -7.71
CA ARG A 12 -0.42 -4.30 -7.67
C ARG A 12 0.33 -4.47 -6.36
N ALA A 13 0.45 -5.71 -5.91
CA ALA A 13 1.28 -6.06 -4.77
C ALA A 13 2.76 -5.79 -5.12
N PRO A 14 3.47 -4.95 -4.36
CA PRO A 14 4.87 -4.63 -4.65
C PRO A 14 5.82 -5.78 -4.32
N VAL A 15 5.45 -6.65 -3.39
CA VAL A 15 6.19 -7.84 -2.94
C VAL A 15 5.21 -8.93 -2.53
N ASP A 16 5.68 -10.18 -2.50
CA ASP A 16 4.93 -11.30 -1.93
C ASP A 16 4.47 -10.95 -0.51
N SER A 17 3.17 -11.07 -0.27
CA SER A 17 2.55 -10.57 0.97
C SER A 17 1.38 -11.42 1.41
N THR A 18 1.20 -11.54 2.72
CA THR A 18 -0.01 -12.07 3.36
C THR A 18 -0.87 -10.92 3.91
N VAL A 19 -2.18 -11.03 3.79
CA VAL A 19 -3.11 -10.04 4.36
C VAL A 19 -3.32 -10.36 5.83
N LEU A 20 -3.03 -9.39 6.69
CA LEU A 20 -3.21 -9.50 8.14
C LEU A 20 -4.59 -8.99 8.58
N PHE A 21 -5.06 -7.94 7.91
CA PHE A 21 -6.32 -7.27 8.24
C PHE A 21 -6.79 -6.47 7.02
N GLN A 22 -8.10 -6.30 6.90
CA GLN A 22 -8.68 -5.36 5.96
C GLN A 22 -9.94 -4.72 6.56
N CYS A 23 -10.19 -3.47 6.21
CA CYS A 23 -11.47 -2.82 6.48
C CYS A 23 -12.09 -2.29 5.18
N ASP A 24 -13.41 -2.39 5.09
CA ASP A 24 -14.24 -1.72 4.07
C ASP A 24 -14.76 -0.39 4.62
N ALA A 25 -14.45 0.71 3.94
CA ALA A 25 -14.98 2.03 4.27
C ALA A 25 -16.30 2.34 3.54
N GLY A 26 -16.87 1.37 2.81
CA GLY A 26 -18.04 1.51 1.93
C GLY A 26 -17.63 1.47 0.45
N ASN A 27 -18.52 1.04 -0.44
CA ASN A 27 -18.27 0.94 -1.90
C ASN A 27 -17.01 0.14 -2.28
N TYR A 28 -16.66 -0.89 -1.49
CA TYR A 28 -15.44 -1.67 -1.66
C TYR A 28 -14.14 -0.86 -1.49
N HIS A 29 -14.19 0.29 -0.83
CA HIS A 29 -13.05 1.12 -0.52
C HIS A 29 -12.26 0.49 0.64
N ARG A 30 -11.16 -0.18 0.31
CA ARG A 30 -10.38 -0.96 1.26
C ARG A 30 -9.22 -0.19 1.86
N SER A 31 -9.01 -0.40 3.16
CA SER A 31 -7.71 -0.31 3.81
C SER A 31 -7.22 -1.72 4.09
N ILE A 32 -6.02 -2.08 3.63
CA ILE A 32 -5.49 -3.44 3.67
C ILE A 32 -4.14 -3.41 4.37
N LYS A 33 -4.01 -4.15 5.47
CA LYS A 33 -2.74 -4.36 6.19
C LYS A 33 -2.11 -5.65 5.72
N LEU A 34 -0.86 -5.57 5.27
CA LEU A 34 -0.11 -6.67 4.68
C LEU A 34 1.18 -6.93 5.46
N ARG A 35 1.59 -8.19 5.48
CA ARG A 35 2.93 -8.63 5.90
C ARG A 35 3.69 -9.11 4.67
N ALA A 36 4.74 -8.41 4.31
CA ALA A 36 5.68 -8.82 3.27
C ALA A 36 6.43 -10.10 3.66
N SER A 37 6.96 -10.81 2.67
CA SER A 37 7.73 -12.05 2.84
C SER A 37 8.95 -11.90 3.76
N ASN A 38 9.57 -10.72 3.79
CA ASN A 38 10.68 -10.37 4.71
C ASN A 38 10.22 -10.07 6.16
N GLY A 39 8.93 -10.26 6.47
CA GLY A 39 8.34 -10.05 7.78
C GLY A 39 7.90 -8.62 8.07
N GLN A 40 8.19 -7.65 7.20
CA GLN A 40 7.81 -6.26 7.41
C GLN A 40 6.31 -6.04 7.14
N ILE A 41 5.70 -5.13 7.89
CA ILE A 41 4.27 -4.82 7.79
C ILE A 41 4.11 -3.46 7.12
N TYR A 42 3.21 -3.39 6.15
CA TYR A 42 2.80 -2.15 5.50
C TYR A 42 1.29 -2.17 5.25
N SER A 43 0.71 -1.02 4.93
CA SER A 43 -0.71 -0.95 4.54
C SER A 43 -0.88 -0.24 3.21
N LEU A 44 -1.87 -0.68 2.44
CA LEU A 44 -2.38 0.00 1.26
C LEU A 44 -3.80 0.49 1.55
N LEU A 45 -4.01 1.78 1.45
CA LEU A 45 -5.29 2.44 1.68
C LEU A 45 -5.81 3.02 0.36
N HIS A 46 -7.11 3.26 0.31
CA HIS A 46 -7.82 3.82 -0.84
C HIS A 46 -7.77 2.91 -2.07
N VAL A 47 -7.89 1.60 -1.84
CA VAL A 47 -7.96 0.58 -2.88
C VAL A 47 -9.41 0.12 -3.05
N THR A 48 -10.01 0.31 -4.22
CA THR A 48 -11.28 -0.35 -4.56
C THR A 48 -11.00 -1.83 -4.88
N ALA A 49 -11.57 -2.73 -4.07
CA ALA A 49 -11.50 -4.18 -4.29
C ALA A 49 -12.73 -4.90 -3.72
N ALA A 50 -13.49 -5.58 -4.59
CA ALA A 50 -14.71 -6.32 -4.20
C ALA A 50 -14.41 -7.42 -3.17
N SER A 51 -13.28 -8.10 -3.33
CA SER A 51 -12.77 -9.12 -2.40
C SER A 51 -11.28 -8.92 -2.17
N VAL A 52 -10.82 -9.19 -0.95
CA VAL A 52 -9.40 -9.19 -0.59
C VAL A 52 -8.96 -10.64 -0.34
N LYS A 53 -7.94 -11.11 -1.08
CA LYS A 53 -7.36 -12.44 -0.89
C LYS A 53 -6.59 -12.54 0.44
N SER A 54 -6.33 -13.76 0.89
CA SER A 54 -5.46 -14.02 2.04
C SER A 54 -3.99 -13.72 1.77
N SER A 55 -3.55 -13.77 0.51
CA SER A 55 -2.20 -13.44 0.07
C SER A 55 -2.16 -12.96 -1.38
N TYR A 56 -1.06 -12.30 -1.73
CA TYR A 56 -0.75 -11.83 -3.07
C TYR A 56 0.71 -12.08 -3.41
N ARG A 57 0.99 -12.45 -4.66
CA ARG A 57 2.35 -12.49 -5.21
C ARG A 57 2.79 -11.11 -5.70
N ALA A 58 4.09 -10.85 -5.75
CA ALA A 58 4.65 -9.64 -6.35
C ALA A 58 4.11 -9.44 -7.78
N GLY A 59 3.64 -8.23 -8.08
CA GLY A 59 3.01 -7.87 -9.35
C GLY A 59 1.53 -8.28 -9.48
N GLU A 60 1.00 -9.10 -8.58
CA GLU A 60 -0.39 -9.52 -8.61
C GLU A 60 -1.34 -8.33 -8.36
N ARG A 61 -2.45 -8.30 -9.10
CA ARG A 61 -3.47 -7.24 -8.95
C ARG A 61 -4.21 -7.41 -7.62
N ILE A 62 -4.24 -6.34 -6.83
CA ILE A 62 -5.05 -6.23 -5.60
C ILE A 62 -6.38 -5.57 -5.91
N GLY A 63 -6.37 -4.49 -6.69
CA GLY A 63 -7.55 -3.68 -6.98
C GLY A 63 -7.21 -2.47 -7.84
N THR A 64 -7.95 -1.38 -7.63
CA THR A 64 -7.70 -0.09 -8.30
C THR A 64 -7.70 1.06 -7.30
N VAL A 65 -7.15 2.20 -7.69
CA VAL A 65 -7.27 3.44 -6.91
C VAL A 65 -8.74 3.83 -6.78
N ALA A 66 -9.18 4.09 -5.55
CA ALA A 66 -10.55 4.45 -5.25
C ALA A 66 -10.90 5.87 -5.74
N ALA A 67 -12.14 6.04 -6.20
CA ALA A 67 -12.66 7.32 -6.68
C ALA A 67 -13.34 8.13 -5.56
N ASP A 68 -13.91 7.43 -4.57
CA ASP A 68 -14.72 8.02 -3.52
C ASP A 68 -13.89 8.48 -2.32
N LYS A 69 -14.53 9.28 -1.46
CA LYS A 69 -13.90 10.06 -0.39
C LYS A 69 -14.54 9.73 0.96
N PRO A 70 -14.41 8.49 1.46
CA PRO A 70 -14.99 8.13 2.74
C PRO A 70 -14.36 8.96 3.87
N TRP A 71 -15.13 9.12 4.94
CA TRP A 71 -14.70 9.79 6.16
C TRP A 71 -15.17 9.01 7.38
N ASN A 72 -14.47 7.93 7.69
CA ASN A 72 -14.78 7.06 8.83
C ASN A 72 -13.51 6.46 9.44
N ASN A 73 -13.67 5.56 10.40
CA ASN A 73 -12.56 4.94 11.12
C ASN A 73 -11.69 4.01 10.25
N CYS A 74 -12.19 3.58 9.08
CA CYS A 74 -11.49 2.66 8.20
C CYS A 74 -10.68 3.36 7.11
N ALA A 75 -11.17 4.50 6.61
CA ALA A 75 -10.45 5.35 5.68
C ALA A 75 -10.96 6.81 5.76
N ARG A 76 -10.03 7.75 5.58
CA ARG A 76 -10.30 9.18 5.37
C ARG A 76 -9.57 9.60 4.11
N SER A 77 -10.30 10.02 3.08
CA SER A 77 -9.72 10.43 1.80
C SER A 77 -10.26 11.79 1.37
N THR A 78 -9.41 12.62 0.77
CA THR A 78 -9.79 13.92 0.20
C THR A 78 -9.86 13.91 -1.33
N GLY A 79 -9.35 12.86 -1.98
CA GLY A 79 -9.31 12.69 -3.43
C GLY A 79 -8.64 11.39 -3.87
N PRO A 80 -8.64 11.08 -5.17
CA PRO A 80 -8.01 9.86 -5.69
C PRO A 80 -6.49 9.85 -5.46
N HIS A 81 -6.02 8.90 -4.66
CA HIS A 81 -4.60 8.62 -4.42
C HIS A 81 -4.48 7.23 -3.81
N ILE A 82 -3.25 6.71 -3.72
CA ILE A 82 -2.91 5.58 -2.86
C ILE A 82 -2.11 6.07 -1.68
N HIS A 83 -2.58 5.73 -0.49
CA HIS A 83 -1.81 5.90 0.73
C HIS A 83 -1.12 4.58 1.10
N MET A 84 0.21 4.57 1.07
CA MET A 84 1.03 3.50 1.58
C MET A 84 1.55 3.87 2.97
N ALA A 85 1.09 3.15 4.00
CA ALA A 85 1.59 3.29 5.36
C ALA A 85 2.77 2.34 5.58
N LEU A 86 3.91 2.91 5.98
CA LEU A 86 5.15 2.18 6.25
C LEU A 86 5.43 2.14 7.77
N PRO A 87 6.18 1.16 8.28
CA PRO A 87 6.57 1.13 9.69
C PRO A 87 7.58 2.24 9.99
N ALA A 88 7.73 2.60 11.27
CA ALA A 88 8.72 3.59 11.72
C ALA A 88 10.19 3.12 11.67
N LYS A 89 10.43 1.88 11.22
CA LYS A 89 11.76 1.27 11.07
C LYS A 89 12.13 1.20 9.58
N PRO A 90 13.44 1.12 9.23
CA PRO A 90 13.85 0.92 7.85
C PRO A 90 13.08 -0.22 7.20
N PHE A 91 12.46 0.11 6.08
CA PHE A 91 11.55 -0.74 5.34
C PHE A 91 12.17 -1.04 3.98
N VAL A 92 12.30 -2.31 3.62
CA VAL A 92 12.91 -2.74 2.36
C VAL A 92 11.83 -3.39 1.52
N MET A 93 11.57 -2.84 0.35
CA MET A 93 10.54 -3.34 -0.56
C MET A 93 11.00 -3.19 -2.00
N GLY A 94 10.96 -4.30 -2.75
CA GLY A 94 11.31 -4.29 -4.19
C GLY A 94 12.72 -3.78 -4.49
N GLY A 95 13.67 -3.94 -3.56
CA GLY A 95 15.05 -3.44 -3.69
C GLY A 95 15.27 -1.99 -3.21
N TYR A 96 14.21 -1.29 -2.81
CA TYR A 96 14.30 0.06 -2.25
C TYR A 96 14.28 0.03 -0.72
N THR A 97 15.13 0.85 -0.09
CA THR A 97 15.14 1.05 1.36
C THR A 97 14.50 2.39 1.71
N PHE A 98 13.43 2.36 2.48
CA PHE A 98 12.70 3.51 2.99
C PHE A 98 13.01 3.67 4.47
N GLY A 99 13.60 4.80 4.88
CA GLY A 99 13.96 5.09 6.27
C GLY A 99 15.03 6.17 6.33
N ASN A 100 15.52 6.47 7.54
CA ASN A 100 16.67 7.37 7.73
C ASN A 100 17.93 6.74 7.12
N SER A 101 18.13 6.98 5.83
CA SER A 101 19.43 6.84 5.20
C SER A 101 20.19 8.12 5.56
N ILE A 102 21.21 8.00 6.42
CA ILE A 102 22.36 8.87 6.27
C ILE A 102 22.87 8.58 4.86
N PRO A 103 22.92 9.55 3.94
CA PRO A 103 23.47 9.29 2.61
C PRO A 103 24.94 8.90 2.79
N THR A 104 25.26 7.61 2.69
CA THR A 104 26.64 7.21 2.42
C THR A 104 26.91 7.60 0.99
N SER A 105 27.72 8.65 0.85
CA SER A 105 28.24 9.20 -0.39
C SER A 105 28.42 8.11 -1.45
N VAL A 106 27.70 8.24 -2.56
CA VAL A 106 27.98 7.45 -3.76
C VAL A 106 29.30 8.00 -4.31
N THR A 107 30.41 7.34 -4.01
CA THR A 107 31.65 7.56 -4.76
C THR A 107 31.45 6.96 -6.15
N SER A 108 31.33 7.82 -7.17
CA SER A 108 31.48 7.39 -8.55
C SER A 108 32.90 6.84 -8.73
N ARG A 109 33.02 5.64 -9.29
CA ARG A 109 34.26 5.18 -9.93
C ARG A 109 34.23 5.58 -11.39
#